data_AF-A0A959U8P9-F1
#
_entry.id   AF-A0A959U8P9-F1
#
_cell.length_a   1.000
_cell.length_b   1.000
_cell.length_c   1.000
_cell.angle_alpha   90.00
_cell.angle_beta   90.00
_cell.angle_gamma   90.00
#
_symmetry.space_group_name_H-M   'P 1'
#
loop_
_entity.id
_entity.type
_entity.pdbx_description
1 polymer ?
#
loop_
_entity_poly.entity_id
_entity_poly.type
_entity_poly.pdbx_seq_one_letter_code
_entity_poly.pdbx_strand_id
1 'polypeptide(L)'
;MLKKILFIFCASFIVIALKAQANEQDMKEYYPGFSFVKGIYMSFDEFKNNNPTYKIEFQKRGENIYIYDDSLKKDVAVNPNKVWGYSDGSNIYISQEEAFWKLITIGKLNQFTAIVITRFSTVDAFGFPIDRYSKMLSQLFFDFQDGEVKRLEKSNLKPYLEAEPLLYNKIKKKLKNDAGLVLAIKSINQLYPIYFPTHE
;
A
#
# COMPACT_ATOMS: atom_id res chain seq x y z
N MET A 1 59.64 1.27 25.48
CA MET A 1 58.94 0.94 24.22
C MET A 1 57.44 0.61 24.38
N LEU A 2 56.79 0.99 25.49
CA LEU A 2 55.37 0.63 25.73
C LEU A 2 54.36 1.76 25.41
N LYS A 3 54.83 2.97 25.09
CA LYS A 3 53.98 4.14 24.78
C LYS A 3 53.63 4.30 23.29
N LYS A 4 54.29 3.56 22.38
CA LYS A 4 54.00 3.61 20.93
C LYS A 4 52.90 2.63 20.49
N ILE A 5 52.57 1.63 21.31
CA ILE A 5 51.54 0.62 20.98
C ILE A 5 50.13 1.12 21.34
N LEU A 6 50.00 2.01 22.34
CA LEU A 6 48.71 2.56 22.74
C LEU A 6 48.11 3.56 21.73
N PHE A 7 48.94 4.16 20.87
CA PHE A 7 48.45 5.11 19.86
C PHE A 7 47.87 4.43 18.61
N ILE A 8 48.19 3.15 18.39
CA ILE A 8 47.71 2.38 17.23
C ILE A 8 46.32 1.78 17.49
N PHE A 9 45.93 1.57 18.74
CA PHE A 9 44.62 1.00 19.08
C PHE A 9 43.46 2.01 19.06
N CYS A 10 43.74 3.31 19.15
CA CYS A 10 42.72 4.36 18.99
C CYS A 10 42.42 4.69 17.52
N ALA A 11 43.32 4.36 16.59
CA ALA A 11 43.10 4.60 15.16
C ALA A 11 42.24 3.52 14.48
N SER A 12 42.14 2.32 15.06
CA SER A 12 41.33 1.23 14.48
C SER A 12 39.84 1.29 14.81
N PHE A 13 39.42 2.13 15.76
CA PHE A 13 38.00 2.33 16.09
C PHE A 13 37.30 3.35 15.19
N ILE A 14 38.05 4.13 14.40
CA ILE A 14 37.47 5.16 13.52
C ILE A 14 37.02 4.57 12.17
N VAL A 15 37.57 3.42 11.74
CA VAL A 15 37.25 2.84 10.43
C VAL A 15 35.90 2.10 10.41
N ILE A 16 35.37 1.72 11.58
CA ILE A 16 34.05 1.06 11.67
C ILE A 16 32.90 2.07 11.66
N ALA A 17 33.16 3.35 11.95
CA ALA A 17 32.15 4.41 11.89
C ALA A 17 31.80 4.86 10.45
N LEU A 18 32.56 4.43 9.44
CA LEU A 18 32.38 4.87 8.05
C LEU A 18 31.39 4.03 7.23
N LYS A 19 30.75 3.00 7.80
CA LYS A 19 29.67 2.24 7.12
C LYS A 19 28.27 2.81 7.36
N ALA A 20 28.14 3.99 7.97
CA ALA A 20 26.87 4.67 8.20
C ALA A 20 26.53 5.76 7.15
N GLN A 21 27.20 5.76 5.99
CA GLN A 21 26.66 6.45 4.81
C GLN A 21 25.51 5.60 4.23
N ALA A 22 24.42 5.46 4.99
CA ALA A 22 23.14 5.16 4.38
C ALA A 22 22.85 6.33 3.44
N ASN A 23 22.74 6.07 2.14
CA ASN A 23 22.26 7.04 1.17
C ASN A 23 21.10 7.82 1.81
N GLU A 24 21.30 9.12 2.00
CA GLU A 24 20.23 10.02 2.42
C GLU A 24 19.28 10.10 1.22
N GLN A 25 18.39 9.12 1.15
CA GLN A 25 17.39 9.05 0.11
C GLN A 25 16.39 10.15 0.42
N ASP A 26 16.29 11.13 -0.47
CA ASP A 26 15.40 12.27 -0.27
C ASP A 26 13.96 11.76 -0.11
N MET A 27 13.42 11.95 1.10
CA MET A 27 12.05 11.60 1.44
C MET A 27 11.18 12.82 1.21
N LYS A 28 10.13 12.69 0.38
CA LYS A 28 9.14 13.74 0.13
C LYS A 28 7.79 13.35 0.71
N GLU A 29 7.14 14.32 1.33
CA GLU A 29 5.76 14.16 1.80
C GLU A 29 4.85 13.85 0.62
N TYR A 30 3.92 12.91 0.79
CA TYR A 30 2.91 12.63 -0.22
C TYR A 30 1.96 13.82 -0.39
N TYR A 31 1.66 14.16 -1.65
CA TYR A 31 0.64 15.13 -2.02
C TYR A 31 -0.14 14.65 -3.25
N PRO A 32 -1.37 15.14 -3.49
CA PRO A 32 -2.10 14.83 -4.73
C PRO A 32 -1.29 15.26 -5.96
N GLY A 33 -0.92 14.31 -6.82
CA GLY A 33 -0.02 14.54 -7.96
C GLY A 33 1.44 14.15 -7.70
N PHE A 34 1.73 13.48 -6.59
CA PHE A 34 3.02 12.83 -6.35
C PHE A 34 3.39 11.90 -7.53
N SER A 35 4.62 12.01 -8.02
CA SER A 35 5.10 11.19 -9.13
C SER A 35 5.71 9.89 -8.60
N PHE A 36 4.98 8.79 -8.80
CA PHE A 36 5.45 7.45 -8.44
C PHE A 36 6.33 6.88 -9.55
N VAL A 37 7.22 5.96 -9.19
CA VAL A 37 8.01 5.25 -10.19
C VAL A 37 7.08 4.29 -10.94
N LYS A 38 6.92 4.51 -12.24
CA LYS A 38 6.10 3.63 -13.09
C LYS A 38 6.68 2.21 -13.10
N GLY A 39 5.82 1.22 -12.89
CA GLY A 39 6.25 -0.17 -12.85
C GLY A 39 5.33 -1.09 -12.03
N ILE A 40 5.76 -2.34 -11.89
CA ILE A 40 5.04 -3.38 -11.13
C ILE A 40 5.74 -3.60 -9.79
N TYR A 41 4.95 -3.48 -8.73
CA TYR A 41 5.37 -3.65 -7.34
C TYR A 41 5.02 -5.06 -6.90
N MET A 42 6.03 -5.87 -6.58
CA MET A 42 5.84 -7.27 -6.18
C MET A 42 5.41 -7.38 -4.72
N SER A 43 5.78 -6.41 -3.89
CA SER A 43 5.50 -6.41 -2.46
C SER A 43 5.01 -5.05 -1.96
N PHE A 44 4.39 -5.06 -0.78
CA PHE A 44 4.01 -3.83 -0.08
C PHE A 44 5.22 -2.95 0.28
N ASP A 45 6.36 -3.56 0.60
CA ASP A 45 7.59 -2.82 0.90
C ASP A 45 8.12 -2.08 -0.33
N GLU A 46 8.00 -2.64 -1.53
CA GLU A 46 8.35 -1.91 -2.75
C GLU A 46 7.48 -0.65 -2.92
N PHE A 47 6.19 -0.73 -2.58
CA PHE A 47 5.29 0.41 -2.63
C PHE A 47 5.70 1.49 -1.63
N LYS A 48 5.94 1.12 -0.37
CA LYS A 48 6.41 2.06 0.67
C LYS A 48 7.72 2.75 0.27
N ASN A 49 8.60 2.04 -0.43
CA ASN A 49 9.88 2.56 -0.90
C ASN A 49 9.82 3.13 -2.32
N ASN A 50 8.63 3.25 -2.92
CA ASN A 50 8.42 3.74 -4.29
C ASN A 50 9.40 3.12 -5.31
N ASN A 51 9.76 1.84 -5.15
CA ASN A 51 10.81 1.18 -5.91
C ASN A 51 10.30 -0.15 -6.45
N PRO A 52 9.56 -0.15 -7.58
CA PRO A 52 9.03 -1.38 -8.16
C PRO A 52 10.17 -2.27 -8.66
N THR A 53 10.03 -3.59 -8.49
CA THR A 53 10.95 -4.58 -9.06
C THR A 53 11.01 -4.49 -10.59
N TYR A 54 9.87 -4.29 -11.26
CA TYR A 54 9.84 -4.18 -12.72
C TYR A 54 9.52 -2.74 -13.14
N LYS A 55 10.56 -1.96 -13.44
CA LYS A 55 10.49 -0.61 -14.02
C LYS A 55 10.33 -0.68 -15.54
N ILE A 56 9.24 -1.31 -15.98
CA ILE A 56 8.99 -1.60 -17.39
C ILE A 56 7.74 -0.90 -17.90
N GLU A 57 7.71 -0.68 -19.20
CA GLU A 57 6.50 -0.26 -19.89
C GLU A 57 5.48 -1.41 -19.91
N PHE A 58 4.22 -1.07 -19.71
CA PHE A 58 3.10 -1.99 -19.78
C PHE A 58 1.94 -1.33 -20.50
N GLN A 59 1.12 -2.15 -21.15
CA GLN A 59 -0.07 -1.71 -21.85
C GLN A 59 -1.30 -2.06 -21.02
N LYS A 60 -2.18 -1.09 -20.82
CA LYS A 60 -3.48 -1.34 -20.22
C LYS A 60 -4.48 -1.72 -21.32
N ARG A 61 -5.15 -2.87 -21.17
CA ARG A 61 -6.23 -3.32 -22.07
C ARG A 61 -7.42 -3.76 -21.22
N GLY A 62 -8.44 -2.91 -21.16
CA GLY A 62 -9.54 -3.09 -20.22
C GLY A 62 -9.06 -2.99 -18.77
N GLU A 63 -9.37 -4.01 -17.98
CA GLU A 63 -9.00 -4.11 -16.56
C GLU A 63 -7.62 -4.73 -16.33
N ASN A 64 -7.03 -5.34 -17.36
CA ASN A 64 -5.76 -6.03 -17.28
C ASN A 64 -4.60 -5.14 -17.76
N ILE A 65 -3.41 -5.40 -17.21
CA ILE A 65 -2.15 -4.87 -17.73
C ILE A 65 -1.35 -5.99 -18.38
N TYR A 66 -0.63 -5.63 -19.44
CA TYR A 66 0.16 -6.55 -20.24
C TYR A 66 1.59 -6.04 -20.35
N ILE A 67 2.54 -6.95 -20.22
CA ILE A 67 3.97 -6.71 -20.40
C ILE A 67 4.45 -7.48 -21.62
N TYR A 68 5.37 -6.91 -22.38
CA TYR A 68 5.97 -7.62 -23.51
C TYR A 68 6.99 -8.64 -22.99
N ASP A 69 6.81 -9.92 -23.34
CA ASP A 69 7.74 -10.99 -23.02
C ASP A 69 8.66 -11.23 -24.22
N ASP A 70 9.93 -10.90 -24.07
CA ASP A 70 10.95 -11.06 -25.11
C ASP A 70 11.21 -12.50 -25.53
N SER A 71 10.98 -13.47 -24.62
CA SER A 71 11.19 -14.89 -24.89
C SER A 71 10.03 -15.47 -25.69
N LEU A 72 8.80 -15.04 -25.38
CA LEU A 72 7.58 -15.48 -26.06
C LEU A 72 7.20 -14.60 -27.26
N LYS A 73 7.90 -13.48 -27.46
CA LYS A 73 7.67 -12.46 -28.50
C LYS A 73 6.21 -11.99 -28.56
N LYS A 74 5.57 -11.87 -27.41
CA LYS A 74 4.16 -11.47 -27.29
C LYS A 74 3.89 -10.77 -25.97
N ASP A 75 2.76 -10.08 -25.92
CA ASP A 75 2.24 -9.51 -24.68
C ASP A 75 1.66 -10.59 -23.77
N VAL A 76 2.05 -10.56 -22.51
CA VAL A 76 1.59 -11.45 -21.45
C VAL A 76 0.84 -10.65 -20.40
N ALA A 77 -0.35 -11.11 -20.04
CA ALA A 77 -1.13 -10.48 -18.97
C ALA A 77 -0.44 -10.68 -17.61
N VAL A 78 -0.32 -9.61 -16.84
CA VAL A 78 0.17 -9.70 -15.46
C VAL A 78 -0.92 -10.31 -14.60
N ASN A 79 -0.57 -11.37 -13.87
CA ASN A 79 -1.48 -12.02 -12.94
C ASN A 79 -1.54 -11.21 -11.62
N PRO A 80 -2.70 -10.63 -11.23
CA PRO A 80 -2.81 -9.86 -10.00
C PRO A 80 -2.46 -10.68 -8.75
N ASN A 81 -2.76 -11.97 -8.72
CA ASN A 81 -2.48 -12.83 -7.55
C ASN A 81 -0.97 -13.06 -7.29
N LYS A 82 -0.09 -12.59 -8.19
CA LYS A 82 1.37 -12.75 -8.08
C LYS A 82 2.10 -11.46 -7.76
N VAL A 83 1.39 -10.33 -7.64
CA VAL A 83 1.99 -9.00 -7.44
C VAL A 83 1.20 -8.24 -6.39
N TRP A 84 1.83 -7.29 -5.71
CA TRP A 84 1.11 -6.41 -4.79
C TRP A 84 0.29 -5.36 -5.55
N GLY A 85 0.84 -4.81 -6.62
CA GLY A 85 0.20 -3.74 -7.37
C GLY A 85 1.07 -3.18 -8.49
N TYR A 86 0.64 -2.08 -9.10
CA TYR A 86 1.40 -1.37 -10.12
C TYR A 86 1.19 0.15 -10.02
N SER A 87 2.10 0.93 -10.59
CA SER A 87 1.92 2.36 -10.84
C SER A 87 2.03 2.69 -12.32
N ASP A 88 1.16 3.58 -12.79
CA ASP A 88 1.26 4.22 -14.12
C ASP A 88 2.12 5.51 -14.10
N GLY A 89 2.74 5.83 -12.96
CA GLY A 89 3.52 7.04 -12.70
C GLY A 89 2.73 8.13 -11.96
N SER A 90 1.41 8.17 -12.11
CA SER A 90 0.54 9.15 -11.43
C SER A 90 -0.35 8.50 -10.37
N ASN A 91 -0.76 7.26 -10.61
CA ASN A 91 -1.71 6.53 -9.81
C ASN A 91 -1.10 5.22 -9.34
N ILE A 92 -1.57 4.72 -8.20
CA ILE A 92 -1.24 3.41 -7.66
C ILE A 92 -2.47 2.52 -7.76
N TYR A 93 -2.25 1.27 -8.17
CA TYR A 93 -3.26 0.24 -8.27
C TYR A 93 -2.84 -0.96 -7.42
N ILE A 94 -3.68 -1.36 -6.48
CA ILE A 94 -3.46 -2.53 -5.62
C ILE A 94 -4.12 -3.76 -6.24
N SER A 95 -3.48 -4.92 -6.10
CA SER A 95 -4.06 -6.21 -6.43
C SER A 95 -4.99 -6.70 -5.31
N GLN A 96 -6.24 -6.98 -5.64
CA GLN A 96 -7.23 -7.54 -4.71
C GLN A 96 -8.28 -8.35 -5.49
N GLU A 97 -8.61 -9.56 -5.02
CA GLU A 97 -9.61 -10.45 -5.66
C GLU A 97 -9.40 -10.60 -7.18
N GLU A 98 -8.17 -10.95 -7.58
CA GLU A 98 -7.79 -11.22 -8.99
C GLU A 98 -7.91 -10.02 -9.94
N ALA A 99 -7.98 -8.79 -9.42
CA ALA A 99 -8.07 -7.57 -10.21
C ALA A 99 -7.22 -6.44 -9.62
N PHE A 100 -6.99 -5.40 -10.43
CA PHE A 100 -6.28 -4.19 -10.01
C PHE A 100 -7.23 -3.04 -9.70
N TRP A 101 -7.10 -2.47 -8.50
CA TRP A 101 -7.98 -1.43 -7.99
C TRP A 101 -7.21 -0.16 -7.69
N LYS A 102 -7.67 0.97 -8.21
CA LYS A 102 -7.01 2.25 -8.00
C LYS A 102 -7.13 2.68 -6.53
N LEU A 103 -6.02 3.12 -5.93
CA LEU A 103 -6.06 3.84 -4.65
C LEU A 103 -6.73 5.22 -4.86
N ILE A 104 -7.80 5.47 -4.12
CA ILE A 104 -8.59 6.70 -4.14
C ILE A 104 -7.96 7.75 -3.24
N THR A 105 -7.54 7.31 -2.04
CA THR A 105 -6.84 8.15 -1.06
C THR A 105 -5.55 7.44 -0.69
N ILE A 106 -4.44 8.18 -0.70
CA ILE A 106 -3.13 7.70 -0.26
C ILE A 106 -2.72 8.53 0.97
N GLY A 107 -2.15 7.88 1.97
CA GLY A 107 -1.80 8.48 3.26
C GLY A 107 -1.53 7.41 4.32
N LYS A 108 -1.59 7.78 5.60
CA LYS A 108 -1.51 6.78 6.70
C LYS A 108 -2.54 5.68 6.51
N LEU A 109 -3.77 6.04 6.17
CA LEU A 109 -4.82 5.12 5.75
C LEU A 109 -5.06 5.26 4.24
N ASN A 110 -4.74 4.20 3.51
CA ASN A 110 -4.89 4.14 2.06
C ASN A 110 -6.25 3.52 1.73
N GLN A 111 -7.03 4.15 0.87
CA GLN A 111 -8.41 3.75 0.58
C GLN A 111 -8.58 3.36 -0.89
N PHE A 112 -9.38 2.34 -1.15
CA PHE A 112 -9.80 1.94 -2.50
C PHE A 112 -11.19 1.29 -2.46
N THR A 113 -11.75 0.99 -3.64
CA THR A 113 -12.99 0.24 -3.78
C THR A 113 -12.68 -1.00 -4.58
N ALA A 114 -13.09 -2.18 -4.08
CA ALA A 114 -12.90 -3.46 -4.75
C ALA A 114 -14.12 -4.36 -4.57
N ILE A 115 -14.26 -5.35 -5.44
CA ILE A 115 -15.20 -6.44 -5.22
C ILE A 115 -14.63 -7.31 -4.10
N VAL A 116 -15.45 -7.62 -3.09
CA VAL A 116 -15.14 -8.60 -2.04
C VAL A 116 -16.02 -9.82 -2.26
N ILE A 117 -15.40 -11.00 -2.23
CA ILE A 117 -16.09 -12.28 -2.39
C ILE A 117 -16.29 -12.92 -1.02
N THR A 118 -17.54 -13.07 -0.59
CA THR A 118 -17.86 -13.77 0.66
C THR A 118 -18.41 -15.15 0.34
N ARG A 119 -17.77 -16.19 0.88
CA ARG A 119 -18.27 -17.57 0.87
C ARG A 119 -19.15 -17.80 2.09
N PHE A 120 -20.31 -18.43 1.90
CA PHE A 120 -21.20 -18.84 2.98
C PHE A 120 -21.82 -20.20 2.66
N SER A 121 -22.05 -20.99 3.72
CA SER A 121 -22.71 -22.29 3.61
C SER A 121 -24.21 -22.13 3.80
N THR A 122 -24.99 -22.76 2.93
CA THR A 122 -26.44 -22.91 3.07
C THR A 122 -26.83 -24.36 2.84
N VAL A 123 -28.09 -24.70 3.04
CA VAL A 123 -28.65 -26.00 2.64
C VAL A 123 -29.37 -25.88 1.31
N ASP A 124 -29.35 -26.95 0.52
CA ASP A 124 -30.19 -27.08 -0.68
C ASP A 124 -31.62 -27.53 -0.32
N ALA A 125 -32.47 -27.75 -1.34
CA ALA A 125 -33.85 -28.18 -1.16
C ALA A 125 -34.00 -29.59 -0.54
N PHE A 126 -32.93 -30.38 -0.51
CA PHE A 126 -32.88 -31.73 0.03
C PHE A 126 -32.14 -31.81 1.38
N GLY A 127 -31.69 -30.67 1.92
CA GLY A 127 -30.98 -30.58 3.20
C GLY A 127 -29.47 -30.82 3.12
N PHE A 128 -28.88 -30.91 1.93
CA PHE A 128 -27.43 -31.05 1.79
C PHE A 128 -26.73 -29.70 1.88
N PRO A 129 -25.57 -29.63 2.58
CA PRO A 129 -24.79 -28.40 2.66
C PRO A 129 -24.21 -28.05 1.28
N ILE A 130 -24.37 -26.79 0.89
CA ILE A 130 -23.82 -26.24 -0.35
C ILE A 130 -23.14 -24.89 -0.07
N ASP A 131 -22.05 -24.65 -0.77
CA ASP A 131 -21.37 -23.36 -0.75
C ASP A 131 -22.00 -22.38 -1.73
N ARG A 132 -22.18 -21.15 -1.27
CA ARG A 132 -22.58 -20.00 -2.08
C ARG A 132 -21.55 -18.90 -1.95
N TYR A 133 -21.43 -18.12 -3.02
CA TYR A 133 -20.53 -16.99 -3.11
C TYR A 133 -21.35 -15.74 -3.38
N SER A 134 -21.10 -14.68 -2.62
CA SER A 134 -21.64 -13.34 -2.88
C SER A 134 -20.49 -12.42 -3.27
N LYS A 135 -20.68 -11.65 -4.34
CA LYS A 135 -19.74 -10.61 -4.78
C LYS A 135 -20.35 -9.25 -4.43
N MET A 136 -19.62 -8.43 -3.69
CA MET A 136 -20.08 -7.10 -3.30
C MET A 136 -18.98 -6.06 -3.49
N LEU A 137 -19.29 -5.02 -4.27
CA LEU A 137 -18.43 -3.83 -4.37
C LEU A 137 -18.39 -3.15 -2.99
N SER A 138 -17.19 -3.06 -2.41
CA SER A 138 -16.99 -2.61 -1.04
C SER A 138 -15.87 -1.57 -0.98
N GLN A 139 -16.04 -0.56 -0.13
CA GLN A 139 -14.93 0.34 0.21
C GLN A 139 -14.00 -0.35 1.21
N LEU A 140 -12.71 -0.33 0.91
CA LEU A 140 -11.65 -0.94 1.69
C LEU A 140 -10.58 0.10 2.03
N PHE A 141 -9.81 -0.18 3.06
CA PHE A 141 -8.62 0.60 3.38
C PHE A 141 -7.54 -0.29 4.02
N PHE A 142 -6.30 0.17 4.02
CA PHE A 142 -5.20 -0.45 4.77
C PHE A 142 -4.33 0.62 5.43
N ASP A 143 -3.67 0.27 6.53
CA ASP A 143 -2.68 1.14 7.16
C ASP A 143 -1.36 1.06 6.39
N PHE A 144 -0.74 2.19 6.14
CA PHE A 144 0.57 2.30 5.50
C PHE A 144 1.68 1.61 6.31
N GLN A 145 1.47 1.36 7.60
CA GLN A 145 2.43 0.67 8.46
C GLN A 145 2.47 -0.85 8.19
N ASP A 146 1.31 -1.51 8.18
CA ASP A 146 1.21 -2.99 8.13
C ASP A 146 0.69 -3.56 6.80
N GLY A 147 -0.02 -2.75 6.01
CA GLY A 147 -0.61 -3.17 4.74
C GLY A 147 -1.85 -4.06 4.87
N GLU A 148 -2.41 -4.23 6.07
CA GLU A 148 -3.57 -5.10 6.30
C GLU A 148 -4.85 -4.48 5.73
N VAL A 149 -5.44 -5.15 4.74
CA VAL A 149 -6.67 -4.68 4.09
C VAL A 149 -7.89 -4.98 4.95
N LYS A 150 -8.63 -3.93 5.30
CA LYS A 150 -9.85 -3.95 6.11
C LYS A 150 -10.99 -3.30 5.34
N ARG A 151 -12.22 -3.73 5.65
CA ARG A 151 -13.42 -3.06 5.14
C ARG A 151 -13.56 -1.68 5.79
N LEU A 152 -13.95 -0.68 5.01
CA LEU A 152 -14.21 0.66 5.52
C LEU A 152 -15.52 0.68 6.31
N GLU A 153 -15.41 0.44 7.62
CA GLU A 153 -16.51 0.46 8.57
C GLU A 153 -16.09 1.17 9.86
N LYS A 154 -17.08 1.63 10.62
CA LYS A 154 -16.84 2.35 11.88
C LYS A 154 -16.06 1.51 12.90
N SER A 155 -16.32 0.20 12.96
CA SER A 155 -15.61 -0.75 13.85
C SER A 155 -14.11 -0.79 13.52
N ASN A 156 -13.77 -0.94 12.24
CA ASN A 156 -12.38 -1.01 11.78
C ASN A 156 -11.65 0.34 11.88
N LEU A 157 -12.37 1.47 11.78
CA LEU A 157 -11.79 2.80 11.98
C LEU A 157 -11.63 3.21 13.46
N LYS A 158 -12.34 2.54 14.37
CA LYS A 158 -12.39 2.90 15.79
C LYS A 158 -11.00 3.05 16.43
N PRO A 159 -10.03 2.14 16.24
CA PRO A 159 -8.70 2.26 16.87
C PRO A 159 -7.98 3.55 16.48
N TYR A 160 -8.07 3.97 15.22
CA TYR A 160 -7.45 5.21 14.73
C TYR A 160 -8.13 6.47 15.26
N LEU A 161 -9.44 6.41 15.47
CA LEU A 161 -10.22 7.53 15.99
C LEU A 161 -10.07 7.69 17.50
N GLU A 162 -9.92 6.60 18.25
CA GLU A 162 -9.70 6.63 19.70
C GLU A 162 -8.30 7.12 20.07
N ALA A 163 -7.31 6.88 19.21
CA ALA A 163 -6.00 7.50 19.31
C ALA A 163 -6.05 9.03 19.17
N GLU A 164 -7.10 9.57 18.54
CA GLU A 164 -7.29 11.01 18.28
C GLU A 164 -8.61 11.57 18.84
N PRO A 165 -8.77 11.73 20.17
CA PRO A 165 -10.03 12.13 20.79
C PRO A 165 -10.58 13.48 20.29
N LEU A 166 -9.70 14.44 19.98
CA LEU A 166 -10.08 15.75 19.46
C LEU A 166 -10.68 15.64 18.04
N LEU A 167 -10.05 14.87 17.17
CA LEU A 167 -10.56 14.61 15.83
C LEU A 167 -11.90 13.87 15.91
N TYR A 168 -11.97 12.80 16.71
CA TYR A 168 -13.19 12.02 16.86
C TYR A 168 -14.36 12.88 17.31
N ASN A 169 -14.16 13.75 18.31
CA ASN A 169 -15.20 14.66 18.78
C ASN A 169 -15.71 15.62 17.70
N LYS A 170 -14.83 16.09 16.81
CA LYS A 170 -15.17 16.96 15.68
C LYS A 170 -16.01 16.23 14.61
N ILE A 171 -15.71 14.96 14.33
CA ILE A 171 -16.31 14.24 13.19
C ILE A 171 -17.34 13.17 13.57
N LYS A 172 -17.50 12.81 14.84
CA LYS A 172 -18.38 11.69 15.30
C LYS A 172 -19.80 11.74 14.75
N LYS A 173 -20.38 12.94 14.60
CA LYS A 173 -21.74 13.12 14.06
C LYS A 173 -21.85 12.75 12.58
N LYS A 174 -20.74 12.82 11.85
CA LYS A 174 -20.65 12.54 10.41
C LYS A 174 -20.38 11.06 10.10
N LEU A 175 -19.88 10.27 11.06
CA LEU A 175 -19.52 8.84 10.91
C LEU A 175 -20.73 7.87 10.77
N LYS A 176 -21.84 8.34 10.20
CA LYS A 176 -23.09 7.59 10.05
C LYS A 176 -23.25 6.94 8.67
N ASN A 177 -22.46 7.37 7.70
CA ASN A 177 -22.50 6.91 6.31
C ASN A 177 -21.09 6.88 5.71
N ASP A 178 -20.96 6.29 4.53
CA ASP A 178 -19.69 6.11 3.82
C ASP A 178 -18.92 7.42 3.63
N ALA A 179 -19.62 8.50 3.24
CA ALA A 179 -19.01 9.82 3.07
C ALA A 179 -18.33 10.31 4.35
N GLY A 180 -18.95 10.05 5.51
CA GLY A 180 -18.37 10.32 6.82
C GLY A 180 -17.14 9.49 7.14
N LEU A 181 -17.14 8.20 6.77
CA LEU A 181 -15.99 7.31 6.96
C LEU A 181 -14.81 7.72 6.06
N VAL A 182 -15.08 8.10 4.82
CA VAL A 182 -14.06 8.66 3.90
C VAL A 182 -13.50 9.97 4.44
N LEU A 183 -14.34 10.85 4.99
CA LEU A 183 -13.89 12.08 5.64
C LEU A 183 -12.98 11.78 6.84
N ALA A 184 -13.25 10.71 7.59
CA ALA A 184 -12.41 10.29 8.70
C ALA A 184 -11.02 9.88 8.24
N ILE A 185 -10.91 9.04 7.21
CA ILE A 185 -9.63 8.67 6.58
C ILE A 185 -8.86 9.92 6.15
N LYS A 186 -9.50 10.82 5.41
CA LYS A 186 -8.86 12.06 4.95
C LYS A 186 -8.35 12.91 6.10
N SER A 187 -9.11 13.01 7.18
CA SER A 187 -8.72 13.78 8.37
C SER A 187 -7.55 13.14 9.12
N ILE A 188 -7.52 11.81 9.22
CA ILE A 188 -6.40 11.07 9.81
C ILE A 188 -5.13 11.26 8.98
N ASN A 189 -5.24 11.17 7.65
CA ASN A 189 -4.09 11.35 6.76
C ASN A 189 -3.52 12.78 6.80
N GLN A 190 -4.37 13.79 7.07
CA GLN A 190 -3.90 15.16 7.29
C GLN A 190 -3.12 15.32 8.60
N LEU A 191 -3.47 14.58 9.66
CA LEU A 191 -2.73 14.59 10.92
C LEU A 191 -1.43 13.80 10.85
N TYR A 192 -1.42 12.77 10.01
CA TYR A 192 -0.33 11.81 9.87
C TYR A 192 0.10 11.71 8.40
N PRO A 193 0.83 12.71 7.90
CA PRO A 193 1.39 12.64 6.56
C PRO A 193 2.36 11.47 6.45
N ILE A 194 2.43 10.89 5.25
CA ILE A 194 3.40 9.85 4.91
C ILE A 194 4.42 10.40 3.93
N TYR A 195 5.57 9.75 3.88
CA TYR A 195 6.69 10.14 3.06
C TYR A 195 7.09 8.98 2.16
N PHE A 196 7.40 9.29 0.91
CA PHE A 196 7.97 8.36 -0.03
C PHE A 196 9.35 8.84 -0.43
N PRO A 197 10.29 7.93 -0.70
CA PRO A 197 11.54 8.32 -1.31
C PRO A 197 11.32 8.79 -2.74
N THR A 198 12.09 9.78 -3.16
CA THR A 198 12.22 10.16 -4.56
C THR A 198 13.42 9.50 -5.21
N HIS A 199 13.22 9.07 -6.45
CA HIS A 199 14.25 8.52 -7.32
C HIS A 199 14.36 9.50 -8.48
N GLU A 200 15.40 10.34 -8.45
CA GLU A 200 15.76 11.22 -9.57
C GLU A 200 16.43 10.44 -10.70
#